data_AF-A0A6J7ZUX3-F1
#
_entry.id   AF-A0A6J7ZUX3-F1
#
_cell.length_a   1.000
_cell.length_b   1.000
_cell.length_c   1.000
_cell.angle_alpha   90.00
_cell.angle_beta   90.00
_cell.angle_gamma   90.00
#
_symmetry.space_group_name_H-M   'P 1'
#
loop_
_entity.id
_entity.type
_entity.pdbx_description
1 polymer ?
#
loop_
_entity_poly.entity_id
_entity_poly.type
_entity_poly.pdbx_seq_one_letter_code
_entity_poly.pdbx_strand_id
1 'polypeptide(L)'
;MVLQDPENAPKDLQQIHTKNITTKKQTSHAAKANIADEVLHILSMVNNHDFVKEVVYTQDNNVRRSTVGNGIYELFGNFKKHKIQHSKWHSISQIEKEVLYRKLATDKKFSDNMLRAANGFAIPKVKRLAKKPGQRHRPKSAAVRTNPKF
;
A
#
# COMPACT_ATOMS: atom_id res chain seq x y z
N MET A 1 16.06 6.89 -47.78
CA MET A 1 15.13 5.93 -48.43
C MET A 1 15.83 4.59 -48.47
N VAL A 2 15.34 3.60 -47.72
CA VAL A 2 15.93 2.25 -47.72
C VAL A 2 15.38 1.51 -48.92
N LEU A 3 16.22 1.33 -49.94
CA LEU A 3 15.95 0.48 -51.10
C LEU A 3 15.91 -0.97 -50.59
N GLN A 4 14.75 -1.62 -50.67
CA GLN A 4 14.60 -3.02 -50.32
C GLN A 4 15.06 -3.89 -51.49
N ASP A 5 15.98 -4.81 -51.23
CA ASP A 5 16.52 -5.74 -52.23
C ASP A 5 15.41 -6.60 -52.87
N PRO A 6 15.39 -6.72 -54.22
CA PRO A 6 14.32 -7.43 -54.95
C PRO A 6 14.30 -8.94 -54.69
N GLU A 7 15.34 -9.52 -54.08
CA GLU A 7 15.40 -10.95 -53.77
C GLU A 7 14.50 -11.38 -52.62
N ASN A 8 14.03 -10.44 -51.78
CA ASN A 8 13.24 -10.74 -50.59
C ASN A 8 11.73 -10.46 -50.75
N ALA A 9 11.28 -10.24 -51.99
CA ALA A 9 9.88 -10.05 -52.31
C ALA A 9 9.10 -11.36 -52.11
N PRO A 10 7.97 -11.35 -51.36
CA PRO A 10 7.16 -12.55 -51.16
C PRO A 10 6.61 -13.03 -52.51
N LYS A 11 6.99 -14.25 -52.91
CA LYS A 11 6.71 -14.79 -54.25
C LYS A 11 5.31 -15.41 -54.38
N ASP A 12 4.57 -15.52 -53.28
CA ASP A 12 3.29 -16.22 -53.23
C ASP A 12 2.25 -15.43 -52.40
N LEU A 13 1.01 -15.38 -52.88
CA LEU A 13 -0.10 -14.68 -52.22
C LEU A 13 -0.32 -15.20 -50.79
N GLN A 14 -0.10 -16.49 -50.56
CA GLN A 14 -0.20 -17.09 -49.22
C GLN A 14 0.87 -16.55 -48.25
N GLN A 15 2.06 -16.20 -48.73
CA GLN A 15 3.12 -15.59 -47.92
C GLN A 15 2.79 -14.14 -47.54
N ILE A 16 2.11 -13.42 -48.44
CA ILE A 16 1.61 -12.06 -48.15
C ILE A 16 0.52 -12.13 -47.09
N HIS A 17 -0.42 -13.07 -47.19
CA HIS A 17 -1.47 -13.27 -46.19
C HIS A 17 -0.91 -13.67 -44.82
N THR A 18 0.06 -14.59 -44.75
CA THR A 18 0.69 -14.98 -43.48
C THR A 18 1.51 -13.86 -42.86
N LYS A 19 2.27 -13.08 -43.64
CA LYS A 19 2.97 -11.85 -43.18
C LYS A 19 2.00 -10.78 -42.68
N ASN A 20 0.86 -10.59 -43.36
CA ASN A 20 -0.18 -9.65 -42.94
C ASN A 20 -0.91 -10.11 -41.67
N ILE A 21 -1.09 -11.41 -41.47
CA ILE A 21 -1.69 -11.96 -40.24
C ILE A 21 -0.72 -11.83 -39.05
N THR A 22 0.58 -12.04 -39.25
CA THR A 22 1.59 -11.89 -38.18
C THR A 22 1.76 -10.43 -37.76
N THR A 23 1.81 -9.49 -38.70
CA THR A 23 1.86 -8.04 -38.40
C THR A 23 0.57 -7.52 -37.77
N LYS A 24 -0.61 -8.03 -38.17
CA LYS A 24 -1.89 -7.72 -37.49
C LYS A 24 -1.97 -8.29 -36.07
N LYS A 25 -1.44 -9.51 -35.82
CA LYS A 25 -1.34 -10.07 -34.46
C LYS A 25 -0.36 -9.30 -33.57
N GLN A 26 0.74 -8.79 -34.13
CA GLN A 26 1.70 -7.97 -33.39
C GLN A 26 1.15 -6.57 -33.04
N THR A 27 0.30 -5.99 -33.89
CA THR A 27 -0.33 -4.68 -33.62
C THR A 27 -1.58 -4.76 -32.73
N SER A 28 -2.29 -5.91 -32.70
CA SER A 28 -3.44 -6.12 -31.81
C SER A 28 -3.05 -6.55 -30.39
N HIS A 29 -1.83 -7.05 -30.18
CA HIS A 29 -1.23 -7.17 -28.86
C HIS A 29 -0.50 -5.87 -28.52
N ALA A 30 -1.24 -4.75 -28.42
CA ALA A 30 -0.83 -3.69 -27.52
C ALA A 30 -0.60 -4.38 -26.18
N ALA A 31 0.67 -4.50 -25.78
CA ALA A 31 1.08 -5.20 -24.57
C ALA A 31 0.18 -4.68 -23.45
N LYS A 32 -0.71 -5.53 -22.92
CA LYS A 32 -1.49 -5.17 -21.75
C LYS A 32 -0.46 -4.76 -20.71
N ALA A 33 -0.45 -3.47 -20.37
CA ALA A 33 0.48 -2.93 -19.39
C ALA A 33 0.45 -3.86 -18.18
N ASN A 34 1.61 -4.42 -17.84
CA ASN A 34 1.67 -5.35 -16.73
C ASN A 34 1.52 -4.52 -15.45
N ILE A 35 0.27 -4.43 -14.98
CA ILE A 35 -0.09 -3.66 -13.78
C ILE A 35 0.78 -4.06 -12.59
N ALA A 36 1.23 -5.32 -12.51
CA ALA A 36 2.13 -5.77 -11.45
C ALA A 36 3.49 -5.06 -11.51
N ASP A 37 4.05 -4.87 -12.70
CA ASP A 37 5.34 -4.19 -12.90
C ASP A 37 5.21 -2.70 -12.60
N GLU A 38 4.09 -2.07 -12.98
CA GLU A 38 3.80 -0.67 -12.64
C GLU A 38 3.67 -0.46 -11.13
N VAL A 39 2.93 -1.34 -10.45
CA VAL A 39 2.80 -1.31 -8.98
C VAL A 39 4.15 -1.53 -8.31
N LEU A 40 4.96 -2.48 -8.79
CA LEU A 40 6.29 -2.73 -8.26
C LEU A 40 7.21 -1.53 -8.48
N HIS A 41 7.13 -0.87 -9.64
CA HIS A 41 7.90 0.33 -9.94
C HIS A 41 7.53 1.49 -9.01
N ILE A 42 6.23 1.73 -8.79
CA ILE A 42 5.76 2.75 -7.84
C ILE A 42 6.24 2.44 -6.42
N LEU A 43 6.11 1.18 -5.98
CA LEU A 43 6.61 0.76 -4.66
C LEU A 43 8.12 0.97 -4.54
N SER A 44 8.89 0.67 -5.58
CA SER A 44 10.33 0.92 -5.63
C SER A 44 10.65 2.42 -5.53
N MET A 45 9.95 3.27 -6.29
CA MET A 45 10.12 4.72 -6.21
C MET A 45 9.82 5.26 -4.82
N VAL A 46 8.70 4.84 -4.22
CA VAL A 46 8.29 5.25 -2.88
C VAL A 46 9.29 4.78 -1.83
N ASN A 47 9.75 3.53 -1.91
CA ASN A 47 10.73 2.97 -0.97
C ASN A 47 12.13 3.59 -1.12
N ASN A 48 12.48 4.07 -2.31
CA ASN A 48 13.79 4.68 -2.58
C ASN A 48 13.83 6.19 -2.33
N HIS A 49 12.67 6.85 -2.25
CA HIS A 49 12.60 8.28 -2.02
C HIS A 49 13.04 8.65 -0.59
N ASP A 50 14.05 9.51 -0.48
CA ASP A 50 14.70 9.83 0.81
C ASP A 50 13.74 10.45 1.83
N PHE A 51 12.86 11.37 1.40
CA PHE A 51 11.80 11.91 2.26
C PHE A 51 10.89 10.82 2.85
N VAL A 52 10.49 9.82 2.07
CA VAL A 52 9.62 8.74 2.56
C VAL A 52 10.38 7.90 3.58
N LYS A 53 11.65 7.57 3.31
CA LYS A 53 12.51 6.87 4.28
C LYS A 53 12.65 7.66 5.58
N GLU A 54 12.88 8.96 5.50
CA GLU A 54 13.03 9.83 6.67
C GLU A 54 11.75 9.88 7.52
N VAL A 55 10.59 10.03 6.88
CA VAL A 55 9.30 10.03 7.57
C VAL A 55 9.05 8.68 8.26
N VAL A 56 9.24 7.57 7.55
CA VAL A 56 9.06 6.21 8.10
C VAL A 56 10.03 5.97 9.25
N TYR A 57 11.29 6.35 9.10
CA TYR A 57 12.31 6.22 10.14
C TYR A 57 11.97 7.04 11.39
N THR A 58 11.49 8.28 11.21
CA THR A 58 11.06 9.15 12.31
C THR A 58 9.85 8.57 13.04
N GLN A 59 8.88 8.04 12.30
CA GLN A 59 7.72 7.37 12.87
C GLN A 59 8.11 6.11 13.64
N ASP A 60 8.95 5.26 13.08
CA ASP A 60 9.44 4.05 13.74
C ASP A 60 10.18 4.42 15.03
N ASN A 61 11.09 5.39 14.98
CA ASN A 61 11.80 5.88 16.15
C ASN A 61 10.86 6.40 17.24
N ASN A 62 9.81 7.11 16.88
CA ASN A 62 8.81 7.59 17.84
C ASN A 62 8.02 6.44 18.48
N VAL A 63 7.68 5.40 17.72
CA VAL A 63 7.06 4.18 18.26
C VAL A 63 8.03 3.47 19.21
N ARG A 64 9.31 3.34 18.82
CA ARG A 64 10.36 2.74 19.65
C ARG A 64 10.56 3.46 20.98
N ARG A 65 10.51 4.78 20.94
CA ARG A 65 10.56 5.68 22.09
C ARG A 65 9.36 5.50 23.01
N SER A 66 8.17 5.37 22.43
CA SER A 66 6.91 5.17 23.16
C SER A 66 6.87 3.86 23.95
N THR A 67 7.46 2.76 23.45
CA THR A 67 7.48 1.48 24.16
C THR A 67 8.28 1.51 25.45
N VAL A 68 9.31 2.34 25.51
CA VAL A 68 10.16 2.53 26.70
C VAL A 68 9.56 3.59 27.63
N GLY A 69 8.57 4.36 27.15
CA GLY A 69 7.99 5.50 27.86
C GLY A 69 8.84 6.77 27.77
N ASN A 70 9.79 6.82 26.84
CA ASN A 70 10.66 7.98 26.61
C ASN A 70 10.27 8.63 25.28
N GLY A 71 9.39 9.64 25.27
CA GLY A 71 9.01 10.33 24.04
C GLY A 71 7.79 11.22 24.19
N ILE A 72 7.38 11.84 23.08
CA ILE A 72 6.21 12.74 23.01
C ILE A 72 4.88 11.96 23.02
N TYR A 73 4.94 10.67 22.66
CA TYR A 73 3.80 9.79 22.55
C TYR A 73 3.78 8.77 23.67
N GLU A 74 2.59 8.51 24.21
CA GLU A 74 2.36 7.48 25.21
C GLU A 74 1.53 6.33 24.62
N LEU A 75 1.90 5.10 24.97
CA LEU A 75 1.10 3.92 24.63
C LEU A 75 -0.22 3.96 25.40
N PHE A 76 -1.34 3.82 24.67
CA PHE A 76 -2.68 3.87 25.23
C PHE A 76 -3.43 2.53 25.11
N GLY A 77 -4.43 2.34 25.98
CA GLY A 77 -5.34 1.19 25.94
C GLY A 77 -4.62 -0.16 25.98
N ASN A 78 -4.96 -1.02 25.01
CA ASN A 78 -4.41 -2.38 24.89
C ASN A 78 -2.91 -2.41 24.60
N PHE A 79 -2.32 -1.30 24.13
CA PHE A 79 -0.89 -1.23 23.84
C PHE A 79 -0.04 -1.03 25.09
N LYS A 80 -0.63 -0.66 26.24
CA LYS A 80 0.09 -0.56 27.53
C LYS A 80 0.79 -1.87 27.93
N LYS A 81 0.29 -3.02 27.48
CA LYS A 81 0.92 -4.33 27.73
C LYS A 81 2.29 -4.49 27.05
N HIS A 82 2.56 -3.69 26.01
CA HIS A 82 3.84 -3.66 25.31
C HIS A 82 4.81 -2.62 25.90
N LYS A 83 4.41 -1.92 26.97
CA LYS A 83 5.29 -1.00 27.70
C LYS A 83 6.35 -1.80 28.44
N ILE A 84 7.61 -1.39 28.28
CA ILE A 84 8.76 -2.00 28.92
C ILE A 84 9.40 -0.96 29.83
N GLN A 85 9.78 -1.37 31.03
CA GLN A 85 10.54 -0.50 31.93
C GLN A 85 11.91 -0.17 31.33
N HIS A 86 12.36 1.06 31.49
CA HIS A 86 13.62 1.54 30.94
C HIS A 86 14.84 0.70 31.38
N SER A 87 14.86 0.24 32.64
CA SER A 87 15.91 -0.67 33.14
C SER A 87 15.98 -1.98 32.35
N LYS A 88 14.82 -2.61 32.14
CA LYS A 88 14.68 -3.85 31.38
C LYS A 88 14.99 -3.66 29.90
N TRP A 89 14.79 -2.47 29.35
CA TRP A 89 15.08 -2.19 27.94
C TRP A 89 16.56 -2.39 27.58
N HIS A 90 17.47 -1.97 28.47
CA HIS A 90 18.91 -2.07 28.24
C HIS A 90 19.45 -3.49 28.39
N SER A 91 18.78 -4.33 29.18
CA SER A 91 19.19 -5.73 29.39
C SER A 91 18.71 -6.69 28.28
N ILE A 92 17.79 -6.26 27.41
CA ILE A 92 17.22 -7.09 26.35
C ILE A 92 18.11 -7.05 25.10
N SER A 93 18.27 -8.18 24.42
CA SER A 93 19.02 -8.29 23.17
C SER A 93 18.34 -7.55 22.01
N GLN A 94 19.10 -7.20 20.98
CA GLN A 94 18.54 -6.49 19.82
C GLN A 94 17.43 -7.29 19.10
N ILE A 95 17.61 -8.61 19.00
CA ILE A 95 16.65 -9.51 18.36
C ILE A 95 15.32 -9.51 19.12
N GLU A 96 15.37 -9.58 20.45
CA GLU A 96 14.17 -9.53 21.28
C GLU A 96 13.46 -8.17 21.20
N LYS A 97 14.22 -7.07 21.11
CA LYS A 97 13.65 -5.73 20.87
C LYS A 97 12.87 -5.70 19.56
N GLU A 98 13.42 -6.25 18.48
CA GLU A 98 12.71 -6.36 17.20
C GLU A 98 11.45 -7.23 17.29
N VAL A 99 11.50 -8.35 18.00
CA VAL A 99 10.33 -9.21 18.20
C VAL A 99 9.22 -8.46 18.94
N LEU A 100 9.56 -7.67 19.96
CA LEU A 100 8.62 -6.83 20.68
C LEU A 100 7.99 -5.76 19.76
N TYR A 101 8.80 -5.12 18.91
CA TYR A 101 8.29 -4.16 17.93
C TYR A 101 7.38 -4.79 16.89
N ARG A 102 7.73 -5.98 16.37
CA ARG A 102 6.86 -6.70 15.45
C ARG A 102 5.55 -7.10 16.13
N LYS A 103 5.58 -7.53 17.40
CA LYS A 103 4.38 -7.82 18.19
C LYS A 103 3.49 -6.59 18.37
N LEU A 104 4.08 -5.42 18.61
CA LEU A 104 3.36 -4.15 18.68
C LEU A 104 2.70 -3.80 17.34
N ALA A 105 3.44 -3.89 16.23
CA ALA A 105 2.97 -3.53 14.89
C ALA A 105 1.89 -4.49 14.36
N THR A 106 1.94 -5.76 14.74
CA THR A 106 1.00 -6.80 14.30
C THR A 106 -0.26 -6.90 15.15
N ASP A 107 -0.33 -6.21 16.29
CA ASP A 107 -1.46 -6.28 17.20
C ASP A 107 -2.70 -5.58 16.60
N LYS A 108 -3.56 -6.35 15.94
CA LYS A 108 -4.73 -5.86 15.18
C LYS A 108 -5.88 -5.33 16.05
N LYS A 109 -5.72 -5.24 17.38
CA LYS A 109 -6.77 -4.70 18.26
C LYS A 109 -6.72 -3.17 18.27
N PHE A 110 -7.08 -2.59 17.13
CA PHE A 110 -7.32 -1.16 16.94
C PHE A 110 -8.55 -0.74 17.75
N SER A 111 -8.37 -0.50 19.05
CA SER A 111 -9.36 0.23 19.84
C SER A 111 -9.21 1.72 19.55
N ASP A 112 -10.35 2.42 19.48
CA ASP A 112 -10.60 3.79 19.03
C ASP A 112 -9.69 4.96 19.49
N ASN A 113 -8.66 4.73 20.30
CA ASN A 113 -7.77 5.76 20.84
C ASN A 113 -6.32 5.25 20.84
N MET A 114 -5.64 5.29 19.68
CA MET A 114 -4.33 4.66 19.51
C MET A 114 -3.16 5.47 20.07
N LEU A 115 -3.20 6.80 19.96
CA LEU A 115 -2.11 7.68 20.36
C LEU A 115 -2.74 8.96 20.91
N ARG A 116 -2.50 9.24 22.19
CA ARG A 116 -2.67 10.59 22.73
C ARG A 116 -1.29 11.22 22.74
N ALA A 117 -1.19 12.47 22.29
CA ALA A 117 -0.01 13.25 22.64
C ALA A 117 0.06 13.30 24.17
N ALA A 118 1.26 13.24 24.75
CA ALA A 118 1.45 13.35 26.21
C ALA A 118 0.74 14.59 26.79
N ASN A 119 0.56 15.62 25.96
CA ASN A 119 -0.09 16.89 26.20
C ASN A 119 -1.62 16.80 26.35
N GLY A 120 -2.22 15.62 26.24
CA GLY A 120 -3.67 15.41 26.31
C GLY A 120 -4.43 15.71 25.00
N PHE A 121 -3.74 16.05 23.92
CA PHE A 121 -4.36 16.25 22.61
C PHE A 121 -4.87 14.91 22.07
N ALA A 122 -6.20 14.81 21.94
CA ALA A 122 -6.89 13.67 21.35
C ALA A 122 -7.65 14.16 20.12
N ILE A 123 -7.46 13.52 18.97
CA ILE A 123 -8.24 13.81 17.77
C ILE A 123 -9.66 13.28 18.03
N PRO A 124 -10.68 14.14 18.16
CA PRO A 124 -12.04 13.68 18.40
C PRO A 124 -12.52 12.89 17.18
N LYS A 125 -13.25 11.80 17.41
CA LYS A 125 -13.96 11.13 16.32
C LYS A 125 -14.89 12.12 15.66
N VAL A 126 -14.79 12.23 14.34
CA VAL A 126 -15.84 12.85 13.54
C VAL A 126 -17.10 12.02 13.80
N LYS A 127 -18.03 12.55 14.60
CA LYS A 127 -19.37 11.97 14.74
C LYS A 127 -19.87 11.78 13.31
N ARG A 128 -20.45 10.60 13.01
CA ARG A 128 -20.97 10.25 11.68
C ARG A 128 -21.54 11.51 11.05
N LEU A 129 -20.89 11.99 9.97
CA LEU A 129 -21.32 13.18 9.26
C LEU A 129 -22.83 13.09 9.09
N ALA A 130 -23.52 14.19 9.39
CA ALA A 130 -24.96 14.26 9.21
C ALA A 130 -25.27 13.72 7.80
N LYS A 131 -26.19 12.75 7.72
CA LYS A 131 -26.61 12.20 6.43
C LYS A 131 -27.05 13.38 5.57
N LYS A 132 -26.58 13.44 4.32
CA LYS A 132 -27.10 14.45 3.40
C LYS A 132 -28.63 14.32 3.35
N PRO A 133 -29.39 15.43 3.31
CA PRO A 133 -30.83 15.37 3.11
C PRO A 133 -31.16 14.45 1.93
N GLY A 134 -32.04 13.46 2.14
CA GLY A 134 -32.41 12.46 1.13
C GLY A 134 -31.58 11.17 1.12
N GLN A 135 -30.48 11.05 1.87
CA GLN A 135 -29.69 9.82 1.92
C GLN A 135 -30.37 8.73 2.77
N ARG A 136 -31.14 7.85 2.12
CA ARG A 136 -31.79 6.69 2.75
C ARG A 136 -30.77 5.61 3.13
N HIS A 137 -31.01 4.91 4.23
CA HIS A 137 -30.22 3.74 4.62
C HIS A 137 -30.52 2.60 3.64
N ARG A 138 -29.51 2.10 2.93
CA ARG A 138 -29.69 0.93 2.05
C ARG A 138 -30.03 -0.29 2.92
N PRO A 139 -31.10 -1.05 2.64
CA PRO A 139 -31.36 -2.31 3.34
C PRO A 139 -30.23 -3.30 3.02
N LYS A 140 -29.77 -4.05 4.03
CA LYS A 140 -28.61 -4.97 3.92
C LYS A 140 -28.81 -6.06 2.85
N SER A 141 -30.06 -6.36 2.48
CA SER A 141 -30.44 -7.37 1.49
C SER A 141 -30.43 -6.88 0.04
N ALA A 142 -30.25 -5.58 -0.21
CA ALA A 142 -30.26 -5.07 -1.59
C ALA A 142 -28.94 -5.43 -2.30
N ALA A 143 -28.95 -6.51 -3.09
CA ALA A 143 -27.84 -6.89 -3.97
C ALA A 143 -27.45 -5.72 -4.89
N VAL A 144 -26.15 -5.52 -5.10
CA VAL A 144 -25.65 -4.61 -6.13
C VAL A 144 -25.93 -5.28 -7.47
N ARG A 145 -26.91 -4.78 -8.23
CA ARG A 145 -27.03 -5.16 -9.64
C ARG A 145 -25.80 -4.61 -10.34
N THR A 146 -24.83 -5.48 -10.60
CA THR A 146 -23.74 -5.19 -11.53
C THR A 146 -24.38 -5.03 -12.90
N ASN A 147 -24.24 -3.85 -13.52
CA ASN A 147 -24.69 -3.65 -14.89
C ASN A 147 -24.06 -4.72 -15.79
N PRO A 148 -24.84 -5.39 -16.66
CA PRO A 148 -24.23 -6.19 -17.72
C PRO A 148 -23.40 -5.24 -18.58
N LYS A 149 -22.14 -5.63 -18.81
CA LYS A 149 -21.26 -4.95 -19.75
C LYS A 149 -21.90 -5.03 -21.14
N PHE A 150 -22.16 -3.87 -21.75
CA PHE A 150 -22.40 -3.77 -23.19
C PHE A 150 -21.07 -3.86 -23.94
#